data_AF-A0A445GH50-F1
#
_entry.id   AF-A0A445GH50-F1
#
_cell.length_a   1.000
_cell.length_b   1.000
_cell.length_c   1.000
_cell.angle_alpha   90.00
_cell.angle_beta   90.00
_cell.angle_gamma   90.00
#
_symmetry.space_group_name_H-M   'P 1'
#
loop_
_entity.id
_entity.type
_entity.pdbx_description
1 polymer ?
#
loop_
_entity_poly.entity_id
_entity_poly.type
_entity_poly.pdbx_seq_one_letter_code
_entity_poly.pdbx_strand_id
1 'polypeptide(L)'
;MRVEVVLIAKLQHRNLVRFLGYCVEGEEKMLVYEYMPNKSLDATIIFYWDMRLKIVFGIARGLLYMHEDSSLGVVVLEIISGKRNTGFYQADNELSLLGYAWLLWKEGKALEFMDQTLCQTCNADECLKCVVMGLFCLQEDPNECPTMSNVVFCIFCIVQQL
;
A
#
# COMPACT_ATOMS: atom_id res chain seq x y z
N MET A 1 -1.61 -19.12 18.93
CA MET A 1 -2.04 -17.98 19.77
C MET A 1 -0.99 -17.44 20.74
N ARG A 2 -0.40 -18.18 21.69
CA ARG A 2 0.57 -17.58 22.65
C ARG A 2 1.78 -16.89 21.98
N VAL A 3 2.35 -17.51 20.95
CA VAL A 3 3.50 -16.94 20.22
C VAL A 3 3.09 -15.70 19.42
N GLU A 4 1.98 -15.78 18.66
CA GLU A 4 1.47 -14.66 17.85
C GLU A 4 1.10 -13.44 18.71
N VAL A 5 0.43 -13.65 19.85
CA VAL A 5 0.06 -12.56 20.78
C VAL A 5 1.30 -11.90 21.38
N VAL A 6 2.33 -12.67 21.73
CA VAL A 6 3.61 -12.13 22.23
C VAL A 6 4.34 -11.32 21.16
N LEU A 7 4.26 -11.72 19.89
CA LEU A 7 4.84 -10.96 18.78
C LEU A 7 4.07 -9.65 18.53
N ILE A 8 2.74 -9.72 18.46
CA ILE A 8 1.88 -8.54 18.22
C ILE A 8 2.03 -7.51 19.36
N ALA A 9 2.12 -7.97 20.62
CA ALA A 9 2.29 -7.08 21.77
C ALA A 9 3.62 -6.29 21.76
N LYS A 10 4.64 -6.76 21.02
CA LYS A 10 5.92 -6.07 20.86
C LYS A 10 5.93 -5.04 19.75
N LEU A 11 4.92 -5.03 18.87
CA LEU A 11 4.84 -4.08 17.77
C LEU A 11 4.34 -2.73 18.29
N GLN A 12 5.23 -1.76 18.39
CA GLN A 12 4.90 -0.38 18.78
C GLN A 12 5.42 0.59 17.73
N HIS A 13 4.53 1.00 16.82
CA HIS A 13 4.87 1.96 15.79
C HIS A 13 3.65 2.82 15.46
N ARG A 14 3.87 4.11 15.15
CA ARG A 14 2.79 5.08 14.86
C ARG A 14 1.95 4.74 13.62
N ASN A 15 2.43 3.80 12.79
CA ASN A 15 1.74 3.31 11.58
C ASN A 15 1.24 1.86 11.73
N LEU A 16 1.28 1.29 12.94
CA LEU A 16 0.70 -0.01 13.27
C LEU A 16 -0.39 0.19 14.32
N VAL A 17 -1.50 -0.53 14.17
CA VAL A 17 -2.60 -0.46 15.15
C VAL A 17 -2.13 -1.04 16.47
N ARG A 18 -2.30 -0.27 17.55
CA ARG A 18 -1.83 -0.65 18.87
C ARG A 18 -2.69 -1.76 19.45
N PHE A 19 -2.04 -2.87 19.78
CA PHE A 19 -2.65 -3.96 20.52
C PHE A 19 -2.75 -3.61 22.02
N LEU A 20 -3.93 -3.84 22.60
CA LEU A 20 -4.23 -3.52 24.01
C LEU A 20 -4.30 -4.77 24.89
N GLY A 21 -4.73 -5.90 24.34
CA GLY A 21 -4.85 -7.14 25.11
C GLY A 21 -5.62 -8.23 24.36
N TYR A 22 -5.78 -9.37 25.01
CA TYR A 22 -6.56 -10.49 24.47
C TYR A 22 -7.39 -11.13 25.57
N CYS A 23 -8.48 -11.78 25.19
CA CYS A 23 -9.31 -12.59 26.06
C CYS A 23 -9.39 -14.01 25.49
N VAL A 24 -9.29 -15.01 26.36
CA VAL A 24 -9.54 -16.43 26.02
C VAL A 24 -10.50 -16.97 27.06
N GLU A 25 -11.71 -17.30 26.65
CA GLU A 25 -12.75 -17.85 27.50
C GLU A 25 -13.37 -19.07 26.81
N GLY A 26 -13.08 -20.27 27.32
CA GLY A 26 -13.46 -21.53 26.66
C GLY A 26 -12.82 -21.65 25.27
N GLU A 27 -13.67 -21.75 24.24
CA GLU A 27 -13.24 -21.77 22.83
C GLU A 27 -13.15 -20.36 22.21
N GLU A 28 -13.75 -19.36 22.84
CA GLU A 28 -13.80 -17.99 22.36
C GLU A 28 -12.46 -17.28 22.58
N LYS A 29 -12.00 -16.59 21.53
CA LYS A 29 -10.72 -15.89 21.52
C LYS A 29 -10.91 -14.51 20.92
N MET A 30 -10.66 -13.48 21.71
CA MET A 30 -10.82 -12.08 21.30
C MET A 30 -9.49 -11.35 21.39
N LEU A 31 -9.24 -10.46 20.43
CA LEU A 31 -8.12 -9.52 20.44
C LEU A 31 -8.68 -8.10 20.60
N VAL A 32 -8.05 -7.31 21.46
CA VAL A 32 -8.45 -5.95 21.79
C VAL A 32 -7.41 -4.99 21.24
N TYR A 33 -7.87 -4.05 20.41
CA TYR A 33 -7.03 -3.04 19.76
C TYR A 33 -7.53 -1.63 20.11
N GLU A 34 -6.66 -0.65 19.90
CA GLU A 34 -7.05 0.76 19.92
C GLU A 34 -8.08 1.06 18.83
N TYR A 35 -9.10 1.84 19.19
CA TYR A 35 -10.16 2.21 18.27
C TYR A 35 -9.63 3.16 17.19
N MET A 36 -9.90 2.83 15.92
CA MET A 36 -9.50 3.63 14.76
C MET A 36 -10.71 4.43 14.23
N PRO A 37 -10.82 5.74 14.51
CA PRO A 37 -12.02 6.51 14.19
C PRO A 37 -12.29 6.62 12.68
N ASN A 38 -11.23 6.59 11.87
CA ASN A 38 -11.33 6.68 10.41
C ASN A 38 -11.51 5.32 9.72
N LYS A 39 -11.70 4.23 10.49
CA LYS A 39 -11.90 2.87 9.99
C LYS A 39 -10.79 2.39 9.05
N SER A 40 -11.04 1.30 8.32
CA SER A 40 -10.13 0.79 7.30
C SER A 40 -10.16 1.66 6.06
N LEU A 41 -9.09 1.56 5.27
CA LEU A 41 -8.98 2.25 3.99
C LEU A 41 -10.10 1.85 3.00
N ASP A 42 -10.64 0.63 3.16
CA ASP A 42 -11.72 0.07 2.36
C ASP A 42 -13.06 0.83 2.49
N ALA A 43 -13.20 1.68 3.52
CA ALA A 43 -14.44 2.41 3.80
C ALA A 43 -14.44 3.88 3.33
N THR A 44 -13.31 4.42 2.85
CA THR A 44 -13.18 5.87 2.57
C THR A 44 -12.68 6.13 1.15
N ILE A 45 -13.45 6.88 0.37
CA ILE A 45 -12.99 7.43 -0.92
C ILE A 45 -11.93 8.49 -0.63
N ILE A 46 -10.66 8.19 -0.94
CA ILE A 46 -9.54 9.12 -0.71
C ILE A 46 -9.48 10.09 -1.88
N PHE A 47 -10.07 11.28 -1.73
CA PHE A 47 -10.24 12.24 -2.82
C PHE A 47 -8.99 13.06 -3.20
N TYR A 48 -7.94 13.07 -2.38
CA TYR A 48 -6.77 13.93 -2.59
C TYR A 48 -5.48 13.13 -2.73
N TRP A 49 -4.66 13.49 -3.73
CA TRP A 49 -3.35 12.88 -4.00
C TRP A 49 -2.43 12.91 -2.78
N ASP A 50 -2.32 14.06 -2.11
CA ASP A 50 -1.48 14.22 -0.92
C ASP A 50 -1.86 13.26 0.21
N MET A 51 -3.16 12.98 0.36
CA MET A 51 -3.65 12.07 1.39
C MET A 51 -3.29 10.62 1.02
N ARG A 52 -3.44 10.24 -0.25
CA ARG A 52 -3.02 8.92 -0.76
C ARG A 52 -1.53 8.69 -0.55
N LEU A 53 -0.70 9.68 -0.87
CA LEU A 53 0.74 9.60 -0.65
C LEU A 53 1.11 9.52 0.84
N LYS A 54 0.44 10.29 1.71
CA LYS A 54 0.64 10.18 3.17
C LYS A 54 0.29 8.78 3.70
N ILE A 55 -0.75 8.15 3.14
CA ILE A 55 -1.13 6.78 3.48
C ILE A 55 -0.06 5.80 3.00
N VAL A 56 0.32 5.86 1.72
CA VAL A 56 1.39 5.02 1.14
C VAL A 56 2.68 5.15 1.94
N PHE A 57 3.07 6.37 2.30
CA PHE A 57 4.24 6.62 3.16
C PHE A 57 4.11 6.00 4.55
N GLY A 58 2.92 6.12 5.17
CA GLY A 58 2.64 5.50 6.46
C GLY A 58 2.77 3.98 6.42
N ILE A 59 2.20 3.34 5.39
CA ILE A 59 2.27 1.89 5.19
C ILE A 59 3.73 1.45 4.97
N ALA A 60 4.47 2.12 4.09
CA ALA A 60 5.87 1.82 3.82
C ALA A 60 6.73 1.90 5.09
N ARG A 61 6.50 2.89 5.96
CA ARG A 61 7.18 3.00 7.26
C ARG A 61 6.81 1.88 8.23
N GLY A 62 5.53 1.46 8.26
CA GLY A 62 5.07 0.34 9.07
C GLY A 62 5.70 -0.98 8.63
N LEU A 63 5.70 -1.24 7.32
CA LEU A 63 6.31 -2.43 6.73
C LEU A 63 7.83 -2.46 6.92
N LEU A 64 8.52 -1.33 6.74
CA LEU A 64 9.95 -1.20 7.03
C LEU A 64 10.27 -1.57 8.48
N TYR A 65 9.43 -1.15 9.44
CA TYR A 65 9.60 -1.53 10.85
C TYR A 65 9.40 -3.03 11.10
N MET A 66 8.52 -3.67 10.33
CA MET A 66 8.28 -5.12 10.44
C MET A 66 9.28 -5.96 9.64
N HIS A 67 10.13 -5.33 8.80
CA HIS A 67 10.97 -5.99 7.82
C HIS A 67 10.18 -6.91 6.87
N GLU A 68 9.00 -6.44 6.43
CA GLU A 68 8.17 -7.12 5.44
C GLU A 68 8.19 -6.39 4.10
N ASP A 69 8.59 -7.09 3.04
CA ASP A 69 8.83 -6.48 1.73
C ASP A 69 7.72 -6.79 0.70
N SER A 70 6.91 -7.83 0.91
CA SER A 70 6.20 -8.52 -0.18
C SER A 70 4.85 -7.95 -0.63
N SER A 71 4.26 -7.00 0.10
CA SER A 71 2.89 -6.52 -0.18
C SER A 71 2.76 -5.03 -0.48
N LEU A 72 3.82 -4.25 -0.30
CA LEU A 72 3.76 -2.80 -0.49
C LEU A 72 3.40 -2.42 -1.93
N GLY A 73 3.99 -3.11 -2.91
CA GLY A 73 3.76 -2.80 -4.33
C GLY A 73 2.30 -2.93 -4.75
N VAL A 74 1.61 -3.98 -4.31
CA VAL A 74 0.18 -4.17 -4.62
C VAL A 74 -0.64 -3.03 -4.03
N VAL A 75 -0.41 -2.70 -2.75
CA VAL A 75 -1.15 -1.65 -2.06
C VAL A 75 -0.92 -0.28 -2.69
N VAL A 76 0.32 0.01 -3.11
CA VAL A 76 0.66 1.23 -3.86
C VAL A 76 -0.15 1.30 -5.15
N LEU A 77 -0.19 0.23 -5.94
CA LEU A 77 -0.94 0.19 -7.21
C LEU A 77 -2.46 0.30 -6.98
N GLU A 78 -3.00 -0.30 -5.92
CA GLU A 78 -4.42 -0.17 -5.56
C GLU A 78 -4.76 1.28 -5.17
N ILE A 79 -3.92 1.92 -4.37
CA ILE A 79 -4.14 3.30 -3.94
C ILE A 79 -4.06 4.27 -5.13
N ILE A 80 -3.12 4.09 -6.06
CA ILE A 80 -2.96 5.00 -7.21
C ILE A 80 -4.10 4.81 -8.22
N SER A 81 -4.45 3.56 -8.53
CA SER A 81 -5.51 3.27 -9.50
C SER A 81 -6.92 3.48 -8.94
N GLY A 82 -7.07 3.46 -7.61
CA GLY A 82 -8.38 3.40 -6.96
C GLY A 82 -9.10 2.07 -7.19
N LYS A 83 -8.40 1.05 -7.68
CA LYS A 83 -8.97 -0.26 -8.04
C LYS A 83 -8.42 -1.34 -7.12
N ARG A 84 -9.30 -2.25 -6.69
CA ARG A 84 -8.91 -3.40 -5.86
C ARG A 84 -8.29 -4.49 -6.73
N ASN A 85 -7.26 -5.14 -6.23
CA ASN A 85 -6.64 -6.30 -6.86
C ASN A 85 -7.60 -7.50 -6.86
N THR A 86 -8.39 -7.67 -5.79
CA THR A 86 -9.41 -8.73 -5.71
C THR A 86 -10.55 -8.47 -6.70
N GLY A 87 -10.55 -9.22 -7.80
CA GLY A 87 -11.60 -9.15 -8.83
C GLY A 87 -11.34 -8.15 -9.95
N PHE A 88 -10.13 -7.59 -10.07
CA PHE A 88 -9.78 -6.83 -11.26
C PHE A 88 -9.59 -7.78 -12.45
N TYR A 89 -10.62 -7.87 -13.27
CA TYR A 89 -10.58 -8.46 -14.60
C TYR A 89 -11.12 -7.40 -15.57
N GLN A 90 -10.25 -6.80 -16.38
CA GLN A 90 -10.72 -5.90 -17.41
C GLN A 90 -11.46 -6.70 -18.48
N ALA A 91 -12.62 -6.19 -18.92
CA ALA A 91 -13.58 -6.88 -19.78
C ALA A 91 -12.99 -7.44 -21.10
N ASP A 92 -11.81 -6.97 -21.53
CA ASP A 92 -11.18 -7.35 -22.79
C ASP A 92 -9.95 -8.27 -22.68
N ASN A 93 -9.38 -8.56 -21.49
CA ASN A 93 -8.07 -9.24 -21.47
C ASN A 93 -7.69 -10.12 -20.26
N GLU A 94 -8.58 -10.41 -19.30
CA GLU A 94 -8.30 -11.26 -18.11
C GLU A 94 -7.04 -10.86 -17.27
N LEU A 95 -6.47 -9.68 -17.49
CA LEU A 95 -5.25 -9.26 -16.81
C LEU A 95 -5.54 -8.90 -15.36
N SER A 96 -4.69 -9.39 -14.45
CA SER A 96 -4.64 -8.92 -13.06
C SER A 96 -4.29 -7.42 -13.01
N LEU A 97 -4.53 -6.78 -11.87
CA LEU A 97 -4.17 -5.36 -11.68
C LEU A 97 -2.70 -5.10 -11.99
N LEU A 98 -1.82 -6.02 -11.58
CA LEU A 98 -0.40 -5.99 -11.89
C LEU A 98 -0.13 -6.13 -13.39
N GLY A 99 -0.80 -7.08 -14.06
CA GLY A 99 -0.66 -7.27 -15.51
C GLY A 99 -1.09 -6.04 -16.31
N TYR A 100 -2.19 -5.40 -15.90
CA TYR A 100 -2.66 -4.15 -16.51
C TYR A 100 -1.69 -2.98 -16.29
N ALA A 101 -1.16 -2.84 -15.07
CA ALA A 101 -0.16 -1.82 -14.77
C ALA A 101 1.13 -2.00 -15.61
N TRP A 102 1.62 -3.24 -15.75
CA TRP A 102 2.77 -3.57 -16.59
C TRP A 102 2.53 -3.27 -18.07
N LEU A 103 1.33 -3.57 -18.57
CA LEU A 103 0.96 -3.30 -19.97
C LEU A 103 1.04 -1.79 -20.25
N LEU A 104 0.36 -0.98 -19.44
CA LEU A 104 0.35 0.47 -19.62
C LEU A 104 1.74 1.08 -19.49
N TRP A 105 2.57 0.58 -18.58
CA TRP A 105 3.95 1.04 -18.44
C TRP A 105 4.79 0.74 -19.69
N LYS A 106 4.69 -0.48 -20.25
CA LYS A 106 5.38 -0.86 -21.49
C LYS A 106 4.93 -0.04 -22.70
N GLU A 107 3.67 0.37 -22.74
CA GLU A 107 3.12 1.22 -23.81
C GLU A 107 3.43 2.72 -23.62
N GLY A 108 4.09 3.12 -22.52
CA GLY A 108 4.33 4.53 -22.21
C GLY A 108 3.07 5.28 -21.76
N LYS A 109 2.00 4.57 -21.39
CA LYS A 109 0.69 5.08 -20.97
C LYS A 109 0.46 4.94 -19.46
N ALA A 110 1.52 4.91 -18.67
CA ALA A 110 1.43 4.71 -17.21
C ALA A 110 0.51 5.72 -16.50
N LEU A 111 0.35 6.94 -17.04
CA LEU A 111 -0.57 7.95 -16.49
C LEU A 111 -2.05 7.56 -16.62
N GLU A 112 -2.41 6.73 -17.60
CA GLU A 112 -3.79 6.22 -17.76
C GLU A 112 -4.16 5.20 -16.67
N PHE A 113 -3.18 4.70 -15.92
CA PHE A 113 -3.42 3.82 -14.78
C PHE A 113 -4.03 4.57 -13.60
N MET A 114 -3.86 5.89 -13.54
CA MET A 114 -4.27 6.73 -12.42
C MET A 114 -5.80 6.78 -12.28
N ASP A 115 -6.27 6.80 -11.03
CA ASP A 115 -7.65 7.12 -10.71
C ASP A 115 -8.02 8.50 -11.27
N GLN A 116 -9.10 8.58 -12.05
CA GLN A 116 -9.55 9.81 -12.70
C GLN A 116 -9.89 10.92 -11.70
N THR A 117 -10.20 10.56 -10.45
CA THR A 117 -10.45 11.54 -9.37
C THR A 117 -9.17 12.28 -8.92
N LEU A 118 -7.98 11.77 -9.28
CA LEU A 118 -6.69 12.37 -8.91
C LEU A 118 -6.14 13.37 -9.94
N CYS A 119 -6.69 13.39 -11.16
CA CYS A 119 -6.13 14.12 -12.31
C CYS A 119 -5.96 15.64 -12.09
N GLN A 120 -6.64 16.24 -11.10
CA GLN A 120 -6.54 17.68 -10.82
C GLN A 120 -5.54 18.04 -9.72
N THR A 121 -5.06 17.07 -8.93
CA THR A 121 -4.19 17.32 -7.76
C THR A 121 -2.83 16.64 -7.84
N CYS A 122 -2.65 15.73 -8.79
CA CYS A 122 -1.44 14.92 -8.93
C CYS A 122 -0.51 15.47 -10.02
N ASN A 123 0.80 15.55 -9.72
CA ASN A 123 1.83 15.78 -10.73
C ASN A 123 2.14 14.46 -11.49
N ALA A 124 2.18 14.53 -12.81
CA ALA A 124 2.50 13.39 -13.69
C ALA A 124 3.82 12.68 -13.31
N ASP A 125 4.86 13.44 -12.96
CA ASP A 125 6.15 12.87 -12.55
C ASP A 125 6.05 12.07 -11.26
N GLU A 126 5.25 12.53 -10.30
CA GLU A 126 5.03 11.84 -9.03
C GLU A 126 4.23 10.56 -9.25
N CYS A 127 3.17 10.62 -10.05
CA CYS A 127 2.40 9.43 -10.40
C CYS A 127 3.28 8.39 -11.08
N LEU A 128 4.07 8.81 -12.07
CA LEU A 128 4.96 7.90 -12.79
C LEU A 128 5.95 7.22 -11.83
N LYS A 129 6.58 7.98 -10.92
CA LYS A 129 7.47 7.42 -9.89
C LYS A 129 6.74 6.42 -9.00
N CYS A 130 5.51 6.71 -8.58
CA CYS A 130 4.75 5.82 -7.72
C CYS A 130 4.31 4.53 -8.44
N VAL A 131 3.89 4.61 -9.71
CA VAL A 131 3.55 3.42 -10.52
C VAL A 131 4.79 2.56 -10.76
N VAL A 132 5.91 3.17 -11.15
CA VAL A 132 7.19 2.47 -11.33
C VAL A 132 7.61 1.80 -10.02
N MET A 133 7.60 2.52 -8.90
CA MET A 133 7.94 1.95 -7.60
C MET A 133 7.03 0.77 -7.24
N GLY A 134 5.72 0.88 -7.45
CA GLY A 134 4.78 -0.22 -7.23
C GLY A 134 5.06 -1.47 -8.08
N LEU A 135 5.45 -1.28 -9.35
CA LEU A 135 5.82 -2.38 -10.26
C LEU A 135 7.13 -3.06 -9.85
N PHE A 136 8.16 -2.27 -9.53
CA PHE A 136 9.48 -2.79 -9.16
C PHE A 136 9.45 -3.52 -7.80
N CYS A 137 8.58 -3.11 -6.87
CA CYS A 137 8.35 -3.86 -5.62
C CYS A 137 7.76 -5.26 -5.85
N LEU A 138 7.27 -5.56 -7.06
CA LEU A 138 6.61 -6.82 -7.41
C LEU A 138 7.38 -7.62 -8.47
N GLN A 139 8.61 -7.23 -8.77
CA GLN A 139 9.46 -8.02 -9.66
C GLN A 139 9.89 -9.34 -9.01
N GLU A 140 9.94 -10.39 -9.83
CA GLU A 140 10.39 -11.72 -9.41
C GLU A 140 11.91 -11.78 -9.19
N ASP A 141 12.68 -10.90 -9.86
CA ASP A 141 14.12 -10.78 -9.65
C ASP A 141 14.42 -9.94 -8.40
N PRO A 142 15.00 -10.52 -7.33
CA PRO A 142 15.31 -9.79 -6.11
C PRO A 142 16.38 -8.71 -6.29
N ASN A 143 17.16 -8.73 -7.38
CA ASN A 143 18.17 -7.70 -7.66
C ASN A 143 17.57 -6.45 -8.29
N GLU A 144 16.40 -6.57 -8.91
CA GLU A 144 15.66 -5.46 -9.50
C GLU A 144 14.65 -4.87 -8.49
N CYS A 145 14.23 -5.66 -7.51
CA CYS A 145 13.37 -5.19 -6.43
C CYS A 145 14.09 -4.18 -5.52
N PRO A 146 13.54 -2.95 -5.33
CA PRO A 146 14.14 -1.95 -4.48
C PRO A 146 14.07 -2.36 -3.01
N THR A 147 15.11 -2.04 -2.24
CA THR A 147 15.05 -2.23 -0.79
C THR A 147 13.96 -1.36 -0.16
N MET A 148 13.33 -1.81 0.93
CA MET A 148 12.31 -1.01 1.61
C MET A 148 12.81 0.36 2.08
N SER A 149 14.10 0.47 2.42
CA SER A 149 14.75 1.76 2.69
C SER A 149 14.71 2.70 1.48
N ASN A 150 15.02 2.19 0.30
CA ASN A 150 14.96 2.96 -0.95
C ASN A 150 13.51 3.34 -1.29
N VAL A 151 12.56 2.43 -1.08
CA VAL A 151 11.13 2.71 -1.31
C VAL A 151 10.63 3.82 -0.38
N VAL A 152 10.91 3.73 0.92
CA VAL A 152 10.55 4.77 1.89
C VAL A 152 11.21 6.11 1.55
N PHE A 153 12.48 6.09 1.12
CA PHE A 153 13.20 7.30 0.70
C PHE A 153 12.56 7.94 -0.55
N CYS A 154 12.25 7.14 -1.58
CA CYS A 154 11.58 7.63 -2.78
C CYS A 154 10.22 8.26 -2.47
N ILE A 155 9.39 7.60 -1.65
CA ILE A 155 8.08 8.15 -1.24
C ILE A 155 8.27 9.41 -0.40
N PHE A 156 9.26 9.44 0.50
CA PHE A 156 9.57 10.62 1.31
C PHE A 156 9.94 11.83 0.44
N CYS A 157 10.78 11.64 -0.58
CA CYS A 157 11.15 12.71 -1.51
C CYS A 157 9.94 13.25 -2.29
N ILE A 158 9.01 12.38 -2.70
CA ILE A 158 7.78 12.79 -3.37
C ILE A 158 6.90 13.62 -2.42
N VAL A 159 6.71 13.17 -1.17
CA VAL A 159 5.89 13.88 -0.18
C VAL A 159 6.47 15.25 0.23
N GLN A 160 7.79 15.46 0.12
CA GLN A 160 8.44 16.75 0.43
C GLN A 160 8.40 17.76 -0.73
N GLN A 161 7.98 17.34 -1.94
CA GLN A 161 7.84 18.21 -3.11
C GLN A 161 6.44 18.87 -3.21
N LEU A 162 5.52 18.49 -2.31
CA LEU A 162 4.16 19.02 -2.15
C LEU A 162 4.09 20.08 -1.04
#